data_AF-A0A416SNQ6-F1
#
_entry.id   AF-A0A416SNQ6-F1
#
_cell.length_a   1.000
_cell.length_b   1.000
_cell.length_c   1.000
_cell.angle_alpha   90.00
_cell.angle_beta   90.00
_cell.angle_gamma   90.00
#
_symmetry.space_group_name_H-M   'P 1'
#
loop_
_entity.id
_entity.type
_entity.pdbx_description
1 polymer ?
#
loop_
_entity_poly.entity_id
_entity_poly.type
_entity_poly.pdbx_seq_one_letter_code
_entity_poly.pdbx_strand_id
1 'polypeptide(L)'
;MTEKEQLWYLINGVLNNTYDIKTFCFEFTRIYDLEVDYEQLSEQENSEFGDLCEMAGRFSDDDELKIPNMYYSKENILEKARYVKQKLENDTN
;
A
#
# COMPACT_ATOMS: atom_id res chain seq x y z
N MET A 1 5.54 -16.91 -6.09
CA MET A 1 4.96 -15.55 -6.12
C MET A 1 6.12 -14.61 -5.99
N THR A 2 6.36 -13.73 -6.95
CA THR A 2 7.39 -12.69 -6.83
C THR A 2 6.97 -11.63 -5.82
N GLU A 3 7.89 -10.79 -5.37
CA GLU A 3 7.62 -9.69 -4.44
C GLU A 3 6.63 -8.68 -5.04
N LYS A 4 6.75 -8.41 -6.35
CA LYS A 4 5.74 -7.65 -7.11
C LYS A 4 4.36 -8.29 -7.03
N GLU A 5 4.26 -9.60 -7.25
CA GLU A 5 2.97 -10.31 -7.15
C GLU A 5 2.43 -10.29 -5.72
N GLN A 6 3.30 -10.33 -4.69
CA GLN A 6 2.91 -10.23 -3.29
C GLN A 6 2.36 -8.84 -2.94
N LEU A 7 2.99 -7.75 -3.42
CA LEU A 7 2.47 -6.38 -3.24
C LEU A 7 1.07 -6.24 -3.84
N TRP A 8 0.88 -6.75 -5.05
CA TRP A 8 -0.44 -6.80 -5.69
C TRP A 8 -1.44 -7.68 -4.93
N TYR A 9 -0.99 -8.81 -4.39
CA TYR A 9 -1.82 -9.71 -3.59
C TYR A 9 -2.30 -9.03 -2.31
N LEU A 10 -1.43 -8.27 -1.63
CA LEU A 10 -1.77 -7.49 -0.44
C LEU A 10 -2.77 -6.37 -0.76
N ILE A 11 -2.57 -5.60 -1.84
CA ILE A 11 -3.52 -4.55 -2.28
C ILE A 11 -4.90 -5.17 -2.55
N ASN A 12 -4.96 -6.24 -3.33
CA ASN A 12 -6.22 -6.91 -3.60
C ASN A 12 -6.85 -7.47 -2.32
N GLY A 13 -6.02 -8.02 -1.45
CA GLY A 13 -6.50 -8.69 -0.27
C GLY A 13 -7.02 -7.74 0.80
N VAL A 14 -6.43 -6.55 0.99
CA VAL A 14 -6.97 -5.53 1.90
C VAL A 14 -8.27 -4.93 1.35
N LEU A 15 -8.38 -4.74 0.03
CA LEU A 15 -9.60 -4.23 -0.61
C LEU A 15 -10.76 -5.23 -0.57
N ASN A 16 -10.45 -6.53 -0.56
CA ASN A 16 -11.42 -7.62 -0.45
C ASN A 16 -11.66 -8.09 0.99
N ASN A 17 -11.12 -7.39 2.00
CA ASN A 17 -11.21 -7.75 3.43
C ASN A 17 -10.63 -9.13 3.80
N THR A 18 -9.68 -9.65 3.01
CA THR A 18 -8.94 -10.88 3.31
C THR A 18 -7.68 -10.63 4.15
N TYR A 19 -7.17 -9.40 4.13
CA TYR A 19 -6.19 -8.90 5.10
C TYR A 19 -6.80 -7.78 5.92
N ASP A 20 -6.53 -7.79 7.23
CA ASP A 20 -6.81 -6.61 8.05
C ASP A 20 -5.79 -5.50 7.75
N ILE A 21 -6.15 -4.27 8.13
CA ILE A 21 -5.37 -3.08 7.77
C ILE A 21 -3.97 -3.08 8.42
N LYS A 22 -3.82 -3.62 9.63
CA LYS A 22 -2.53 -3.64 10.33
C LYS A 22 -1.57 -4.61 9.65
N THR A 23 -2.06 -5.81 9.34
CA THR A 23 -1.30 -6.80 8.58
C THR A 23 -0.93 -6.26 7.21
N PHE A 24 -1.86 -5.62 6.50
CA PHE A 24 -1.56 -4.98 5.21
C PHE A 24 -0.44 -3.94 5.34
N CYS A 25 -0.56 -2.98 6.25
CA CYS A 25 0.42 -1.92 6.39
C CYS A 25 1.81 -2.46 6.75
N PHE A 26 1.88 -3.42 7.67
CA PHE A 26 3.15 -4.04 8.06
C PHE A 26 3.80 -4.84 6.92
N GLU A 27 3.05 -5.71 6.27
CA GLU A 27 3.60 -6.58 5.20
C GLU A 27 3.93 -5.79 3.94
N PHE A 28 3.08 -4.83 3.56
CA PHE A 28 3.31 -4.02 2.37
C PHE A 28 4.57 -3.17 2.51
N THR A 29 4.75 -2.52 3.67
CA THR A 29 5.96 -1.72 3.95
C THR A 29 7.21 -2.59 4.01
N ARG A 30 7.15 -3.74 4.69
CA ARG A 30 8.27 -4.70 4.75
C ARG A 30 8.71 -5.13 3.34
N ILE A 31 7.77 -5.57 2.51
CA ILE A 31 8.10 -6.07 1.18
C ILE A 31 8.62 -4.94 0.30
N TYR A 32 7.95 -3.79 0.30
CA TYR A 32 8.34 -2.68 -0.56
C TYR A 32 9.69 -2.06 -0.17
N ASP A 33 9.94 -1.82 1.12
CA ASP A 33 11.18 -1.14 1.54
C ASP A 33 12.40 -2.08 1.58
N LEU A 34 12.19 -3.39 1.79
CA LEU A 34 13.29 -4.32 2.12
C LEU A 34 13.46 -5.49 1.16
N GLU A 35 12.41 -5.93 0.46
CA GLU A 35 12.42 -7.21 -0.25
C GLU A 35 12.29 -7.07 -1.76
N VAL A 36 11.47 -6.14 -2.26
CA VAL A 36 11.27 -5.97 -3.69
C VAL A 36 12.50 -5.38 -4.36
N ASP A 37 12.87 -5.96 -5.50
CA ASP A 37 13.78 -5.32 -6.43
C ASP A 37 13.01 -4.30 -7.27
N TYR A 38 13.30 -3.01 -7.09
CA TYR A 38 12.62 -1.92 -7.79
C TYR A 38 12.73 -2.00 -9.31
N GLU A 39 13.73 -2.71 -9.86
CA GLU A 39 13.85 -2.95 -11.31
C GLU A 39 12.74 -3.88 -11.85
N GLN A 40 12.05 -4.62 -10.98
CA GLN A 40 10.92 -5.47 -11.34
C GLN A 40 9.58 -4.72 -11.43
N LEU A 41 9.53 -3.50 -10.89
CA LEU A 41 8.36 -2.64 -10.90
C LEU A 41 8.43 -1.69 -12.11
N SER A 42 7.29 -1.39 -12.73
CA SER A 42 7.21 -0.28 -13.68
C SER A 42 7.49 1.04 -12.98
N GLU A 43 7.83 2.09 -13.73
CA GLU A 43 8.00 3.44 -13.15
C GLU A 43 6.76 3.90 -12.38
N GLN A 44 5.58 3.54 -12.88
CA GLN A 44 4.31 3.90 -12.27
C GLN A 44 4.00 3.05 -11.03
N GLU A 45 4.34 1.76 -11.04
CA GLU A 45 4.27 0.92 -9.84
C GLU A 45 5.22 1.43 -8.76
N ASN A 46 6.47 1.77 -9.10
CA ASN A 46 7.42 2.38 -8.16
C ASN A 46 6.87 3.67 -7.54
N SER A 47 6.31 4.57 -8.37
CA SER A 47 5.75 5.82 -7.85
C SER A 47 4.55 5.58 -6.92
N GLU A 48 3.59 4.75 -7.35
CA GLU A 48 2.33 4.59 -6.63
C GLU A 48 2.43 3.68 -5.40
N PHE A 49 3.27 2.63 -5.49
CA PHE A 49 3.57 1.78 -4.34
C PHE A 49 4.43 2.51 -3.32
N GLY A 50 5.35 3.39 -3.76
CA GLY A 50 6.11 4.24 -2.86
C GLY A 50 5.23 5.15 -2.01
N ASP A 51 4.30 5.87 -2.63
CA ASP A 51 3.34 6.70 -1.91
C ASP A 51 2.48 5.87 -0.92
N LEU A 52 1.99 4.71 -1.37
CA LEU A 52 1.17 3.84 -0.53
C LEU A 52 1.99 3.26 0.63
N CYS A 53 3.28 2.95 0.40
CA CYS A 53 4.22 2.51 1.43
C CYS A 53 4.45 3.62 2.47
N GLU A 54 4.71 4.86 2.04
CA GLU A 54 4.90 5.99 2.97
C GLU A 54 3.66 6.19 3.84
N MET A 55 2.46 6.11 3.25
CA MET A 55 1.22 6.22 4.00
C MET A 55 1.04 5.05 4.98
N ALA A 56 1.27 3.82 4.53
CA ALA A 56 1.15 2.62 5.34
C ALA A 56 2.13 2.60 6.52
N GLY A 57 3.36 3.09 6.35
CA GLY A 57 4.35 3.22 7.42
C GLY A 57 3.97 4.23 8.51
N ARG A 58 2.99 5.09 8.21
CA ARG A 58 2.40 6.09 9.13
C ARG A 58 0.95 5.79 9.46
N PHE A 59 0.50 4.55 9.25
CA PHE A 59 -0.83 4.14 9.68
C PHE A 59 -0.94 4.15 11.21
N SER A 60 -2.05 4.69 11.71
CA SER A 60 -2.44 4.59 13.12
C SER A 60 -3.94 4.36 13.22
N ASP A 61 -4.35 3.41 14.06
CA ASP A 61 -5.75 3.23 14.46
C ASP A 61 -6.11 3.98 15.74
N ASP A 62 -5.15 4.72 16.32
CA ASP A 62 -5.34 5.51 17.52
C ASP A 62 -5.71 6.96 17.19
N ASP A 63 -6.95 7.32 17.50
CA ASP A 63 -7.49 8.67 17.38
C ASP A 63 -6.86 9.66 18.37
N GLU A 64 -6.10 9.21 19.38
CA GLU A 64 -5.43 10.09 20.35
C GLU A 64 -4.13 10.69 19.81
N LEU A 65 -3.52 10.07 18.79
CA LEU A 65 -2.29 10.53 18.15
C LEU A 65 -2.52 11.71 17.17
N LYS A 66 -3.42 12.65 17.49
CA LYS A 66 -3.83 13.82 16.66
C LYS A 66 -2.73 14.86 16.43
N ILE A 67 -1.54 14.42 16.04
CA ILE A 67 -0.53 15.27 15.43
C ILE A 67 -1.00 15.50 13.99
N PRO A 68 -1.36 16.75 13.62
CA PRO A 68 -1.86 17.04 12.28
C PRO A 68 -0.88 16.57 11.21
N ASN A 69 -1.39 15.94 10.15
CA ASN A 69 -0.63 15.48 8.98
C ASN A 69 0.49 14.45 9.27
N MET A 70 0.49 13.81 10.44
CA MET A 70 1.51 12.81 10.79
C MET A 70 1.06 11.38 10.48
N TYR A 71 -0.19 11.04 10.77
CA TYR A 71 -0.72 9.68 10.64
C TYR A 71 -1.88 9.60 9.66
N TYR A 72 -2.04 8.42 9.09
CA TYR A 72 -3.14 8.09 8.18
C TYR A 72 -4.12 7.13 8.85
N SER A 73 -5.42 7.37 8.64
CA SER A 73 -6.47 6.46 9.09
C SER A 73 -6.60 5.26 8.15
N LYS A 74 -7.37 4.26 8.58
CA LYS A 74 -7.72 3.10 7.75
C LYS A 74 -8.36 3.53 6.43
N GLU A 75 -9.27 4.50 6.47
CA GLU A 75 -9.96 5.02 5.30
C GLU A 75 -8.98 5.65 4.31
N ASN A 76 -8.00 6.42 4.77
CA ASN A 76 -6.97 7.02 3.90
C ASN A 76 -6.16 5.94 3.17
N ILE A 77 -5.71 4.91 3.88
CA ILE A 77 -4.95 3.81 3.29
C ILE A 77 -5.80 3.06 2.25
N LEU A 78 -7.06 2.74 2.58
CA LEU A 78 -7.97 2.05 1.67
C LEU A 78 -8.30 2.90 0.43
N GLU A 79 -8.48 4.21 0.57
CA GLU A 79 -8.68 5.12 -0.56
C GLU A 79 -7.47 5.14 -1.48
N LYS A 80 -6.25 5.27 -0.94
CA LYS A 80 -5.02 5.18 -1.75
C LYS A 80 -4.89 3.82 -2.41
N ALA A 81 -5.11 2.71 -1.71
CA ALA A 81 -5.04 1.37 -2.30
C ALA A 81 -6.03 1.18 -3.47
N ARG A 82 -7.26 1.70 -3.36
CA ARG A 82 -8.22 1.71 -4.49
C ARG A 82 -7.72 2.55 -5.65
N TYR A 83 -7.20 3.75 -5.38
CA TYR A 83 -6.65 4.62 -6.40
C TYR A 83 -5.49 3.95 -7.16
N VAL A 84 -4.52 3.39 -6.43
CA VAL A 84 -3.37 2.68 -7.00
C VAL A 84 -3.83 1.56 -7.92
N LYS A 85 -4.76 0.72 -7.44
CA LYS A 85 -5.32 -0.38 -8.24
C LYS A 85 -5.98 0.13 -9.51
N GLN A 86 -6.87 1.12 -9.40
CA GLN A 86 -7.59 1.67 -10.55
C GLN A 86 -6.65 2.31 -11.58
N LYS A 87 -5.65 3.08 -11.11
CA LYS A 87 -4.70 3.77 -11.98
C LYS A 87 -3.92 2.76 -12.82
N LEU A 88 -3.28 1.80 -12.16
CA LEU A 88 -2.38 0.85 -12.82
C LEU A 88 -3.13 -0.20 -13.66
N GLU A 89 -4.36 -0.59 -13.28
CA GLU A 89 -5.18 -1.48 -14.12
C GLU A 89 -5.66 -0.78 -15.41
N ASN A 90 -5.92 0.53 -15.37
CA ASN A 90 -6.34 1.30 -16.54
C ASN A 90 -5.19 1.57 -17.53
N ASP A 91 -3.93 1.57 -17.07
CA ASP A 91 -2.75 1.77 -17.93
C ASP A 91 -2.37 0.50 -18.71
N THR A 92 -3.04 -0.63 -18.45
CA THR A 92 -2.79 -1.91 -19.13
C THR A 92 -3.76 -2.17 -20.31
N ASN A 93 -4.66 -1.23 -20.63
CA ASN A 93 -5.66 -1.32 -21.72
C ASN A 93 -5.35 -0.42 -22.92
#